data_AF-A0A6B3P9U0-F1
#
_entry.id   AF-A0A6B3P9U0-F1
#
_cell.length_a   1.000
_cell.length_b   1.000
_cell.length_c   1.000
_cell.angle_alpha   90.00
_cell.angle_beta   90.00
_cell.angle_gamma   90.00
#
_symmetry.space_group_name_H-M   'P 1'
#
loop_
_entity.id
_entity.type
_entity.pdbx_description
1 polymer ?
#
loop_
_entity_poly.entity_id
_entity_poly.type
_entity_poly.pdbx_seq_one_letter_code
_entity_poly.pdbx_strand_id
1 'polypeptide(L)'
;MDKVDYYRETNIKDQGTYIENQYNAAEQKTLAEAANEIQQLLEQLSQTYPTDTITGQMTVATEVIKEVENNLPLADRILSALRAGGTNALKQTLNHPAATFVLSALEDWQKSKEQK
;
A
#
# COMPACT_ATOMS: atom_id res chain seq x y z
N MET A 1 5.40 -15.49 -60.76
CA MET A 1 5.05 -16.74 -60.06
C MET A 1 6.35 -17.27 -59.48
N ASP A 2 6.59 -17.39 -58.17
CA ASP A 2 5.64 -17.61 -57.07
C ASP A 2 6.04 -16.92 -55.76
N LYS A 3 5.01 -16.48 -55.04
CA LYS A 3 5.00 -16.16 -53.59
C LYS A 3 5.25 -17.43 -52.80
N VAL A 4 6.00 -17.38 -51.69
CA VAL A 4 5.66 -18.04 -50.41
C VAL A 4 6.58 -17.40 -49.34
N ASP A 5 6.15 -16.32 -48.70
CA ASP A 5 5.39 -16.26 -47.44
C ASP A 5 6.26 -16.18 -46.19
N TYR A 6 5.89 -15.15 -45.45
CA TYR A 6 6.46 -14.62 -44.23
C TYR A 6 6.01 -15.51 -43.07
N TYR A 7 6.94 -16.13 -42.35
CA TYR A 7 6.65 -16.65 -41.01
C TYR A 7 7.52 -15.90 -40.00
N ARG A 8 6.98 -14.77 -39.51
CA ARG A 8 7.34 -14.31 -38.18
C ARG A 8 6.72 -15.31 -37.21
N GLU A 9 7.53 -16.21 -36.68
CA GLU A 9 7.17 -16.97 -35.49
C GLU A 9 7.00 -15.98 -34.34
N THR A 10 5.76 -15.58 -34.05
CA THR A 10 5.45 -14.89 -32.80
C THR A 10 5.53 -15.92 -31.68
N ASN A 11 6.67 -15.95 -31.00
CA ASN A 11 6.85 -16.69 -29.76
C ASN A 11 5.77 -16.25 -28.74
N ILE A 12 4.79 -17.11 -28.50
CA ILE A 12 3.68 -16.96 -27.53
C ILE A 12 4.20 -17.16 -26.09
N LYS A 13 5.39 -16.65 -25.77
CA LYS A 13 6.01 -16.69 -24.44
C LYS A 13 6.21 -15.31 -23.84
N ASP A 14 6.06 -14.26 -24.64
CA ASP A 14 6.37 -12.90 -24.20
C ASP A 14 5.16 -12.20 -23.55
N GLN A 15 3.93 -12.64 -23.86
CA GLN A 15 2.72 -12.01 -23.29
C GLN A 15 2.57 -12.24 -21.78
N GLY A 16 3.07 -13.34 -21.22
CA GLY A 16 3.05 -13.56 -19.76
C GLY A 16 3.95 -12.55 -19.02
N THR A 17 5.13 -12.28 -19.55
CA THR A 17 6.15 -11.42 -18.94
C THR A 17 5.81 -9.94 -18.99
N TYR A 18 5.19 -9.43 -20.07
CA TYR A 18 4.80 -8.01 -20.14
C TYR A 18 3.67 -7.68 -19.18
N ILE A 19 2.70 -8.58 -19.02
CA ILE A 19 1.54 -8.38 -18.15
C ILE A 19 1.99 -8.47 -16.69
N GLU A 20 2.75 -9.51 -16.32
CA GLU A 20 3.28 -9.69 -14.95
C GLU A 20 4.18 -8.52 -14.50
N ASN A 21 5.06 -8.01 -15.37
CA ASN A 21 5.91 -6.86 -15.03
C ASN A 21 5.10 -5.56 -14.83
N GLN A 22 4.00 -5.37 -15.56
CA GLN A 22 3.16 -4.17 -15.41
C GLN A 22 2.30 -4.21 -14.14
N TYR A 23 1.74 -5.37 -13.79
CA TYR A 23 1.00 -5.54 -12.52
C TYR A 23 1.92 -5.34 -11.32
N ASN A 24 3.10 -5.97 -11.32
CA ASN A 24 4.09 -5.80 -10.26
C ASN A 24 4.55 -4.34 -10.11
N ALA A 25 4.75 -3.60 -11.22
CA ALA A 25 5.14 -2.19 -11.17
C ALA A 25 4.02 -1.29 -10.62
N ALA A 26 2.76 -1.56 -10.97
CA ALA A 26 1.61 -0.82 -10.45
C ALA A 26 1.40 -1.06 -8.96
N GLU A 27 1.52 -2.31 -8.50
CA GLU A 27 1.41 -2.70 -7.08
C GLU A 27 2.54 -2.13 -6.22
N GLN A 28 3.78 -2.13 -6.74
CA GLN A 28 4.91 -1.50 -6.04
C GLN A 28 4.74 0.02 -5.94
N LYS A 29 4.19 0.65 -6.98
CA LYS A 29 3.89 2.08 -6.96
C LYS A 29 2.84 2.41 -5.90
N THR A 30 1.74 1.66 -5.82
CA THR A 30 0.70 1.91 -4.81
C THR A 30 1.19 1.65 -3.39
N LEU A 31 2.06 0.65 -3.19
CA LEU A 31 2.72 0.41 -1.91
C LEU A 31 3.60 1.59 -1.48
N ALA A 32 4.45 2.10 -2.38
CA ALA A 32 5.34 3.22 -2.08
C ALA A 32 4.56 4.52 -1.81
N GLU A 33 3.49 4.77 -2.57
CA GLU A 33 2.59 5.92 -2.37
C GLU A 33 1.90 5.83 -1.00
N ALA A 34 1.28 4.69 -0.68
CA ALA A 34 0.62 4.48 0.61
C ALA A 34 1.59 4.58 1.79
N ALA A 35 2.79 4.00 1.67
CA ALA A 35 3.82 4.12 2.69
C ALA A 35 4.22 5.57 2.94
N ASN A 36 4.44 6.34 1.87
CA ASN A 36 4.82 7.75 1.97
C ASN A 36 3.69 8.59 2.60
N GLU A 37 2.44 8.36 2.22
CA GLU A 37 1.30 9.08 2.80
C GLU A 37 1.09 8.74 4.28
N ILE A 38 1.20 7.47 4.66
CA ILE A 38 1.15 7.07 6.08
C ILE A 38 2.31 7.73 6.84
N GLN A 39 3.54 7.72 6.31
CA GLN A 39 4.68 8.36 6.94
C GLN A 39 4.43 9.87 7.17
N GLN A 40 3.90 10.57 6.17
CA GLN A 40 3.56 11.99 6.28
C GLN A 40 2.50 12.25 7.35
N LEU A 41 1.45 11.41 7.41
CA LEU A 41 0.43 11.51 8.46
C LEU A 41 1.02 11.29 9.85
N LEU A 42 1.93 10.33 10.02
CA LEU A 42 2.60 10.07 11.28
C LEU A 42 3.45 11.27 11.74
N GLU A 43 4.18 11.89 10.81
CA GLU A 43 4.99 13.09 11.10
C GLU A 43 4.11 14.29 11.49
N GLN A 44 2.98 14.48 10.81
CA GLN A 44 2.01 15.54 11.12
C GLN A 44 1.37 15.34 12.48
N LEU A 45 0.87 14.13 12.78
CA LEU A 45 0.21 13.82 14.05
C LEU A 45 1.18 13.89 15.22
N SER A 46 2.46 13.59 15.02
CA SER A 46 3.50 13.68 16.05
C SER A 46 3.82 15.10 16.51
N GLN A 47 3.38 16.12 15.77
CA GLN A 47 3.47 17.50 16.23
C GLN A 47 2.47 17.81 17.35
N THR A 48 1.39 17.03 17.44
CA THR A 48 0.27 17.28 18.35
C THR A 48 0.15 16.20 19.44
N TYR A 49 0.54 14.97 19.12
CA TYR A 49 0.41 13.81 20.01
C TYR A 49 1.79 13.23 20.37
N PRO A 50 2.04 12.91 21.66
CA PRO A 50 3.29 12.31 22.07
C PRO A 50 3.46 10.93 21.44
N THR A 51 4.67 10.60 20.98
CA THR A 51 4.97 9.29 20.37
C THR A 51 6.01 8.48 21.13
N ASP A 52 6.45 9.00 22.28
CA ASP A 52 7.33 8.37 23.25
C ASP A 52 6.58 7.58 24.34
N THR A 53 5.24 7.63 24.33
CA THR A 53 4.38 6.87 25.25
C THR A 53 3.46 5.92 24.50
N ILE A 54 3.12 4.79 25.11
CA ILE A 54 2.17 3.81 24.54
C ILE A 54 0.82 4.48 24.27
N THR A 55 0.30 5.24 25.23
CA THR A 55 -0.98 5.95 25.09
C THR A 55 -0.96 6.89 23.89
N GLY A 56 0.11 7.68 23.75
CA GLY A 56 0.23 8.61 22.64
C GLY A 56 0.35 7.93 21.27
N GLN A 57 1.10 6.83 21.18
CA GLN A 57 1.18 6.01 19.96
C GLN A 57 -0.19 5.41 19.58
N MET A 58 -0.99 4.96 20.56
CA MET A 58 -2.37 4.51 20.32
C MET A 58 -3.28 5.66 19.88
N THR A 59 -3.11 6.87 20.43
CA THR A 59 -3.85 8.05 19.96
C THR A 59 -3.52 8.34 18.50
N VAL A 60 -2.23 8.34 18.13
CA VAL A 60 -1.81 8.52 16.72
C VAL A 60 -2.44 7.46 15.82
N ALA A 61 -2.42 6.18 16.20
CA ALA A 61 -3.07 5.12 15.42
C ALA A 61 -4.58 5.38 15.22
N THR A 62 -5.26 5.83 16.27
CA THR A 62 -6.68 6.19 16.21
C THR A 62 -6.94 7.34 15.23
N GLU A 63 -6.13 8.40 15.28
CA GLU A 63 -6.28 9.54 14.37
C GLU A 63 -5.95 9.17 12.92
N VAL A 64 -4.96 8.30 12.67
CA VAL A 64 -4.70 7.79 11.32
C VAL A 64 -5.94 7.09 10.77
N ILE A 65 -6.60 6.22 11.55
CA ILE A 65 -7.82 5.55 11.08
C ILE A 65 -8.93 6.56 10.75
N LYS A 66 -9.11 7.60 11.56
CA LYS A 66 -10.08 8.67 11.25
C LYS A 66 -9.76 9.36 9.92
N GLU A 67 -8.50 9.71 9.68
CA GLU A 67 -8.08 10.34 8.43
C GLU A 67 -8.30 9.41 7.22
N VAL A 68 -7.98 8.12 7.37
CA VAL A 68 -8.23 7.11 6.34
C VAL A 68 -9.72 6.97 6.05
N GLU A 69 -10.58 6.93 7.06
CA GLU A 69 -12.04 6.83 6.86
C GLU A 69 -12.65 8.08 6.23
N ASN A 70 -12.06 9.25 6.46
CA ASN A 70 -12.52 10.53 5.89
C ASN A 70 -11.95 10.82 4.49
N ASN A 71 -10.91 10.10 4.06
CA ASN A 71 -10.22 10.32 2.78
C ASN A 71 -10.28 9.09 1.88
N LEU A 72 -11.30 9.04 1.00
CA LEU A 72 -11.53 7.91 0.09
C LEU A 72 -10.30 7.55 -0.78
N PRO A 73 -9.61 8.51 -1.46
CA PRO A 73 -8.39 8.19 -2.20
C PRO A 73 -7.28 7.53 -1.37
N LEU A 74 -7.07 8.01 -0.13
CA LEU A 74 -6.06 7.44 0.77
C LEU A 74 -6.46 6.02 1.19
N ALA A 75 -7.73 5.81 1.56
CA ALA A 75 -8.27 4.51 1.90
C ALA A 75 -8.03 3.48 0.79
N ASP A 76 -8.30 3.84 -0.47
CA ASP A 76 -8.09 2.96 -1.61
C ASP A 76 -6.62 2.57 -1.78
N ARG A 77 -5.69 3.54 -1.68
CA ARG A 77 -4.25 3.26 -1.79
C ARG A 77 -3.76 2.35 -0.68
N ILE A 78 -4.22 2.58 0.55
CA ILE A 78 -3.86 1.74 1.70
C ILE A 78 -4.39 0.31 1.52
N LEU A 79 -5.65 0.15 1.09
CA LEU A 79 -6.20 -1.18 0.80
C LEU A 79 -5.43 -1.88 -0.32
N SER A 80 -5.08 -1.17 -1.38
CA SER A 80 -4.25 -1.71 -2.47
C SER A 80 -2.87 -2.14 -1.97
N ALA A 81 -2.19 -1.31 -1.18
CA ALA A 81 -0.88 -1.60 -0.63
C ALA A 81 -0.90 -2.81 0.32
N LEU A 82 -1.91 -2.88 1.18
CA LEU A 82 -2.08 -4.01 2.10
C LEU A 82 -2.40 -5.32 1.35
N ARG A 83 -3.17 -5.26 0.25
CA ARG A 83 -3.42 -6.44 -0.61
C ARG A 83 -2.16 -6.90 -1.35
N ALA A 84 -1.35 -5.97 -1.82
CA ALA A 84 -0.12 -6.27 -2.57
C ALA A 84 1.02 -6.79 -1.70
N GLY A 85 1.24 -6.21 -0.51
CA GLY A 85 2.41 -6.48 0.32
C GLY A 85 2.14 -6.74 1.80
N GLY A 86 0.89 -6.63 2.25
CA GLY A 86 0.52 -6.72 3.65
C GLY A 86 1.13 -5.63 4.53
N THR A 87 0.96 -5.78 5.84
CA THR A 87 1.55 -4.86 6.83
C THR A 87 3.07 -4.96 6.90
N ASN A 88 3.66 -6.11 6.52
CA ASN A 88 5.11 -6.31 6.53
C ASN A 88 5.85 -5.38 5.57
N ALA A 89 5.32 -5.18 4.35
CA ALA A 89 5.95 -4.31 3.37
C ALA A 89 5.91 -2.84 3.82
N LEU A 90 4.77 -2.40 4.36
CA LEU A 90 4.65 -1.06 4.95
C LEU A 90 5.52 -0.89 6.20
N LYS A 91 5.69 -1.94 7.03
CA LYS A 91 6.56 -1.88 8.21
C LYS A 91 8.02 -1.60 7.87
N GLN A 92 8.50 -2.07 6.72
CA GLN A 92 9.88 -1.87 6.29
C GLN A 92 10.14 -0.44 5.80
N THR A 93 9.09 0.29 5.41
CA THR A 93 9.20 1.65 4.87
C THR A 93 8.89 2.73 5.91
N LEU A 94 8.01 2.44 6.87
CA LEU A 94 7.64 3.37 7.93
C LEU A 94 8.73 3.48 8.99
N ASN A 95 9.27 4.68 9.16
CA ASN A 95 10.28 4.98 10.17
C ASN A 95 9.68 5.89 11.24
N HIS A 96 8.91 5.30 12.16
CA HIS A 96 8.18 6.07 13.16
C HIS A 96 7.84 5.27 14.43
N PRO A 97 7.92 5.85 15.65
CA PRO A 97 7.62 5.12 16.90
C PRO A 97 6.20 4.54 16.95
N ALA A 98 5.22 5.25 16.39
CA ALA A 98 3.83 4.79 16.35
C ALA A 98 3.52 3.81 15.20
N ALA A 99 4.47 3.53 14.31
CA ALA A 99 4.21 2.75 13.08
C ALA A 99 3.60 1.38 13.36
N THR A 100 4.08 0.66 14.39
CA THR A 100 3.55 -0.68 14.73
C THR A 100 2.06 -0.62 15.12
N PHE A 101 1.67 0.36 15.94
CA PHE A 101 0.27 0.52 16.35
C PHE A 101 -0.63 0.91 15.16
N VAL A 102 -0.13 1.79 14.30
CA VAL A 102 -0.85 2.24 13.10
C VAL A 102 -1.06 1.08 12.14
N LEU A 103 -0.03 0.27 11.89
CA LEU A 103 -0.15 -0.90 11.01
C LEU A 103 -1.16 -1.92 11.54
N SER A 104 -1.15 -2.21 12.85
CA SER A 104 -2.15 -3.09 13.45
C SER A 104 -3.56 -2.54 13.28
N ALA A 105 -3.75 -1.23 13.52
CA ALA A 105 -5.05 -0.59 13.35
C ALA A 105 -5.53 -0.63 11.89
N LEU A 106 -4.64 -0.42 10.92
CA LEU A 106 -4.96 -0.49 9.49
C LEU A 106 -5.32 -1.92 9.06
N GLU A 107 -4.64 -2.92 9.63
CA GLU A 107 -4.96 -4.33 9.38
C GLU A 107 -6.36 -4.69 9.89
N ASP A 108 -6.70 -4.28 11.11
CA ASP A 108 -8.02 -4.51 11.70
C ASP A 108 -9.11 -3.74 10.94
N TRP A 109 -8.82 -2.50 10.52
CA TRP A 109 -9.71 -1.72 9.68
C TRP A 109 -9.95 -2.38 8.32
N GLN A 110 -8.92 -2.89 7.63
CA GLN A 110 -9.08 -3.63 6.38
C GLN A 110 -10.00 -4.85 6.58
N LYS A 111 -9.76 -5.66 7.60
CA LYS A 111 -10.60 -6.82 7.93
C LYS A 111 -12.06 -6.43 8.15
N SER A 112 -12.32 -5.26 8.76
CA SER A 112 -13.68 -4.74 8.95
C SER A 112 -14.39 -4.37 7.64
N LYS A 113 -13.64 -4.04 6.57
CA LYS A 113 -14.20 -3.73 5.25
C LYS A 113 -14.44 -4.99 4.41
N GLU A 114 -13.73 -6.08 4.69
CA GLU A 114 -13.88 -7.38 3.99
C GLU A 114 -15.07 -8.22 4.52
N GLN A 115 -15.62 -7.88 5.68
CA GLN A 115 -16.79 -8.56 6.28
C GLN A 115 -18.15 -7.98 5.83
N LYS A 116 -18.16 -7.08 4.85
CA LYS A 116 -19.36 -6.49 4.23
C LYS A 116 -19.57 -7.03 2.82
#